data_AF-A0A537S9G9-F1
#
_entry.id   AF-A0A537S9G9-F1
#
_cell.length_a   1.000
_cell.length_b   1.000
_cell.length_c   1.000
_cell.angle_alpha   90.00
_cell.angle_beta   90.00
_cell.angle_gamma   90.00
#
_symmetry.space_group_name_H-M   'P 1'
#
loop_
_entity.id
_entity.type
_entity.pdbx_description
1 polymer ?
#
loop_
_entity_poly.entity_id
_entity_poly.type
_entity_poly.pdbx_seq_one_letter_code
_entity_poly.pdbx_strand_id
1 'polypeptide(L)'
;MNRTRAAAELVLRYLTARALFRKAPWEVPPNLEYLIGRGVRLLPGGVLINEVPLMPRPAIIYDRKDPMFWSAIIGGEQRAIDMDAAEQEEVRQLVLDDAWTWPVLDCEHRATGT
;
A
#
# COMPACT_ATOMS: atom_id res chain seq x y z
N MET A 1 14.70 -11.23 2.44
CA MET A 1 13.32 -10.77 2.17
C MET A 1 13.05 -10.91 0.68
N ASN A 2 11.93 -11.52 0.27
CA ASN A 2 11.55 -11.61 -1.15
C ASN A 2 11.12 -10.22 -1.65
N ARG A 3 11.64 -9.76 -2.80
CA ARG A 3 11.29 -8.44 -3.37
C ARG A 3 9.78 -8.31 -3.60
N THR A 4 9.12 -9.38 -4.02
CA THR A 4 7.66 -9.45 -4.20
C THR A 4 6.92 -9.21 -2.89
N ARG A 5 7.43 -9.76 -1.78
CA ARG A 5 6.86 -9.58 -0.45
C ARG A 5 7.03 -8.15 0.05
N ALA A 6 8.22 -7.56 -0.11
CA ALA A 6 8.44 -6.15 0.25
C ALA A 6 7.51 -5.21 -0.54
N ALA A 7 7.27 -5.50 -1.82
CA ALA A 7 6.33 -4.75 -2.65
C ALA A 7 4.87 -4.91 -2.19
N ALA A 8 4.46 -6.12 -1.84
CA ALA A 8 3.15 -6.37 -1.27
C ALA A 8 2.96 -5.63 0.06
N GLU A 9 3.94 -5.70 0.96
CA GLU A 9 3.94 -5.00 2.25
C GLU A 9 3.82 -3.48 2.08
N LEU A 10 4.52 -2.88 1.10
CA LEU A 10 4.39 -1.46 0.80
C LEU A 10 2.99 -1.11 0.28
N VAL A 11 2.50 -1.83 -0.72
CA VAL A 11 1.18 -1.57 -1.32
C VAL A 11 0.09 -1.71 -0.24
N LEU A 12 0.23 -2.68 0.65
CA LEU A 12 -0.71 -2.91 1.73
C LEU A 12 -0.71 -1.78 2.78
N ARG A 13 0.46 -1.28 3.18
CA ARG A 13 0.58 -0.09 4.04
C ARG A 13 -0.06 1.12 3.40
N TYR A 14 0.24 1.37 2.14
CA TYR A 14 -0.33 2.48 1.37
C TYR A 14 -1.87 2.42 1.33
N LEU A 15 -2.43 1.25 1.00
CA LEU A 15 -3.88 1.08 0.91
C LEU A 15 -4.58 1.16 2.27
N THR A 16 -3.94 0.65 3.33
CA THR A 16 -4.42 0.79 4.71
C THR A 16 -4.44 2.25 5.14
N ALA A 17 -3.35 2.98 4.92
CA ALA A 17 -3.28 4.40 5.23
C ALA A 17 -4.38 5.16 4.49
N ARG A 18 -4.53 4.93 3.18
CA ARG A 18 -5.60 5.54 2.36
C ARG A 18 -6.99 5.31 2.95
N ALA A 19 -7.28 4.08 3.36
CA ALA A 19 -8.56 3.73 3.94
C ALA A 19 -8.83 4.43 5.28
N LEU A 20 -7.83 4.46 6.17
CA LEU A 20 -7.93 5.14 7.46
C LEU A 20 -8.25 6.63 7.29
N PHE A 21 -7.57 7.31 6.37
CA PHE A 21 -7.88 8.72 6.11
C PHE A 21 -9.26 8.97 5.57
N ARG A 22 -9.70 8.12 4.65
CA ARG A 22 -11.02 8.24 4.05
C ARG A 22 -12.13 7.75 4.97
N LYS A 23 -11.79 7.22 6.15
CA LYS A 23 -12.71 6.51 7.04
C LYS A 23 -13.53 5.49 6.24
N ALA A 24 -12.88 4.88 5.25
CA ALA A 24 -13.51 4.01 4.29
C ALA A 24 -13.35 2.56 4.74
N PRO A 25 -14.36 1.70 4.52
CA PRO A 25 -14.20 0.27 4.74
C PRO A 25 -13.08 -0.26 3.85
N TRP A 26 -12.22 -1.09 4.44
CA TRP A 26 -11.05 -1.64 3.77
C TRP A 26 -10.90 -3.11 4.11
N GLU A 27 -10.80 -3.90 3.05
CA GLU A 27 -10.45 -5.31 3.12
C GLU A 27 -9.12 -5.50 2.40
N VAL A 28 -8.27 -6.29 3.03
CA VAL A 28 -6.96 -6.64 2.46
C VAL A 28 -7.19 -7.41 1.16
N PRO A 29 -6.61 -6.98 0.02
CA PRO A 29 -6.75 -7.71 -1.22
C PRO A 29 -6.14 -9.11 -1.04
N PRO A 30 -6.91 -10.18 -1.28
CA PRO A 30 -6.36 -11.52 -1.21
C PRO A 30 -5.27 -11.66 -2.29
N ASN A 31 -4.22 -12.43 -1.98
CA ASN A 31 -3.19 -12.82 -2.95
C ASN A 31 -2.36 -11.68 -3.54
N LEU A 32 -2.15 -10.58 -2.80
CA LEU A 32 -1.36 -9.43 -3.27
C LEU A 32 0.07 -9.80 -3.69
N GLU A 33 0.77 -10.61 -2.89
CA GLU A 33 2.09 -11.15 -3.24
C GLU A 33 2.06 -11.97 -4.53
N TYR A 34 1.03 -12.79 -4.71
CA TYR A 34 0.86 -13.61 -5.91
C TYR A 34 0.64 -12.76 -7.16
N LEU A 35 -0.21 -11.71 -7.08
CA LEU A 35 -0.47 -10.79 -8.18
C LEU A 35 0.81 -10.04 -8.62
N ILE A 36 1.57 -9.54 -7.64
CA ILE A 36 2.84 -8.84 -7.91
C ILE A 36 3.86 -9.81 -8.51
N GLY A 37 3.95 -11.03 -7.98
CA GLY A 37 4.86 -12.07 -8.48
C GLY A 37 4.59 -12.49 -9.93
N ARG A 38 3.40 -12.19 -10.47
CA ARG A 38 3.01 -12.46 -11.86
C ARG A 38 3.19 -11.27 -12.79
N GLY A 39 3.71 -10.13 -12.31
CA GLY A 39 3.86 -8.93 -13.12
C GLY A 39 2.54 -8.21 -13.39
N VAL A 40 1.64 -8.18 -12.39
CA VAL A 40 0.42 -7.37 -12.48
C VAL A 40 0.75 -5.93 -12.07
N ARG A 41 0.73 -5.03 -13.06
CA ARG A 41 1.01 -3.60 -12.85
C ARG A 41 -0.12 -2.85 -12.16
N LEU A 42 -1.36 -3.12 -12.57
CA LEU A 42 -2.56 -2.48 -12.03
C LEU A 42 -3.17 -3.41 -10.99
N LEU A 43 -2.95 -3.09 -9.73
CA LEU A 43 -3.44 -3.87 -8.60
C LEU A 43 -4.89 -3.52 -8.24
N PRO A 44 -5.58 -4.41 -7.51
CA PRO A 44 -6.86 -4.11 -6.90
C PRO A 44 -6.82 -2.79 -6.15
N GLY A 45 -7.90 -2.01 -6.26
CA GLY A 45 -7.93 -0.66 -5.68
C GLY A 45 -7.31 0.43 -6.56
N GLY A 46 -6.92 0.13 -7.80
CA GLY A 46 -6.53 1.14 -8.81
C GLY A 46 -5.10 1.66 -8.67
N VAL A 47 -4.26 0.92 -7.96
CA VAL A 47 -2.86 1.28 -7.70
C VAL A 47 -1.97 0.70 -8.79
N LEU A 48 -1.11 1.55 -9.36
CA LEU A 48 -0.13 1.16 -10.36
C LEU A 48 1.25 1.09 -9.72
N ILE A 49 1.95 -0.02 -9.91
CA ILE A 49 3.31 -0.24 -9.43
C ILE A 49 4.32 -0.31 -10.57
N ASN A 50 5.54 0.18 -10.33
CA ASN A 50 6.65 -0.01 -11.26
C ASN A 50 7.37 -1.35 -11.00
N GLU A 51 7.45 -2.18 -12.04
CA GLU A 51 8.13 -3.49 -12.00
C GLU A 51 9.64 -3.40 -12.26
N VAL A 52 10.14 -2.26 -12.75
CA VAL A 52 11.57 -2.01 -13.02
C VAL A 52 12.33 -2.12 -11.70
N PRO A 53 13.33 -3.03 -11.68
CA PRO A 53 13.47 -4.07 -10.68
C PRO A 53 13.20 -3.51 -9.30
N LEU A 54 12.09 -3.94 -8.67
CA LEU A 54 11.65 -3.64 -7.31
C LEU A 54 12.85 -3.23 -6.46
N MET A 55 13.18 -1.93 -6.53
CA MET A 55 14.30 -1.37 -5.79
C MET A 55 13.94 -1.55 -4.31
N PRO A 56 14.90 -1.41 -3.37
CA PRO A 56 14.60 -1.53 -1.94
C PRO A 56 13.36 -0.73 -1.48
N ARG A 57 12.93 0.29 -2.26
CA ARG A 57 11.60 0.90 -2.17
C ARG A 57 10.85 0.74 -3.49
N PRO A 58 9.82 -0.12 -3.57
CA PRO A 58 8.93 -0.16 -4.72
C PRO A 58 8.31 1.22 -4.93
N ALA A 59 8.40 1.79 -6.13
CA ALA A 59 7.74 3.05 -6.42
C ALA A 59 6.29 2.78 -6.83
N ILE A 60 5.34 3.00 -5.93
CA ILE A 60 3.93 3.17 -6.33
C ILE A 60 3.89 4.38 -7.26
N ILE A 61 3.62 4.18 -8.55
CA ILE A 61 3.72 5.22 -9.56
C ILE A 61 2.43 6.00 -9.76
N TYR A 62 1.28 5.45 -9.36
CA TYR A 62 0.00 6.11 -9.51
C TYR A 62 -1.10 5.46 -8.67
N ASP A 63 -2.07 6.25 -8.19
CA ASP A 63 -3.35 5.77 -7.68
C ASP A 63 -4.50 6.44 -8.43
N ARG A 64 -5.26 5.64 -9.18
CA ARG A 64 -6.39 6.13 -9.97
C ARG A 64 -7.58 6.53 -9.10
N LYS A 65 -7.73 5.92 -7.92
CA LYS A 65 -8.89 6.11 -7.05
C LYS A 65 -8.71 7.27 -6.07
N ASP A 66 -7.47 7.64 -5.76
CA ASP A 66 -7.18 8.75 -4.86
C ASP A 66 -5.88 9.50 -5.23
N PRO A 67 -5.90 10.31 -6.30
CA PRO A 67 -4.70 10.99 -6.80
C PRO A 67 -4.16 12.05 -5.82
N MET A 68 -5.05 12.67 -5.02
CA MET A 68 -4.66 13.66 -4.02
C MET A 68 -3.91 13.00 -2.85
N PHE A 69 -4.40 11.85 -2.38
CA PHE A 69 -3.70 11.04 -1.37
C PHE A 69 -2.34 10.56 -1.85
N TRP A 70 -2.28 10.04 -3.07
CA TRP A 70 -1.02 9.62 -3.67
C TRP A 70 -0.03 10.78 -3.76
N SER A 71 -0.47 11.94 -4.24
CA SER A 71 0.37 13.15 -4.35
C SER A 71 0.87 13.63 -2.98
N ALA A 72 0.03 13.56 -1.96
CA ALA A 72 0.39 13.93 -0.60
C ALA A 72 1.44 12.97 0.02
N ILE A 73 1.22 11.66 -0.09
CA ILE A 73 2.04 10.67 0.62
C ILE A 73 3.29 10.28 -0.17
N ILE A 74 3.12 9.92 -1.44
CA ILE A 74 4.22 9.50 -2.32
C ILE A 74 4.87 10.70 -3.01
N GLY A 75 4.07 11.65 -3.50
CA GLY A 75 4.58 12.84 -4.19
C GLY A 75 5.16 13.92 -3.25
N GLY A 76 4.90 13.83 -1.94
CA GLY A 76 5.37 14.81 -0.95
C GLY A 76 4.65 16.17 -1.02
N GLU A 77 3.57 16.29 -1.79
CA GLU A 77 2.83 17.53 -1.97
C GLU A 77 2.01 17.85 -0.70
N GLN A 78 2.49 18.76 0.13
CA GLN A 78 1.84 19.12 1.39
C GLN A 78 0.47 19.79 1.21
N ARG A 79 0.19 20.34 0.03
CA ARG A 79 -1.08 21.02 -0.27
C ARG A 79 -2.14 20.08 -0.86
N ALA A 80 -1.79 18.83 -1.13
CA ALA A 80 -2.69 17.91 -1.83
C ALA A 80 -3.84 17.42 -0.94
N ILE A 81 -3.70 17.45 0.38
CA ILE A 81 -4.78 17.10 1.31
C ILE A 81 -4.86 18.18 2.37
N ASP A 82 -6.09 18.52 2.74
CA ASP A 82 -6.39 19.36 3.90
C ASP A 82 -6.14 18.56 5.19
N MET A 83 -4.87 18.55 5.60
CA MET A 83 -4.32 17.81 6.74
C MET A 83 -3.18 18.61 7.36
N ASP A 84 -2.99 18.47 8.67
CA ASP A 84 -1.81 19.06 9.30
C ASP A 84 -0.52 18.42 8.76
N ALA A 85 0.52 19.24 8.60
CA ALA A 85 1.79 18.79 8.04
C ALA A 85 2.46 17.70 8.90
N ALA A 86 2.29 17.72 10.23
CA ALA A 86 2.82 16.70 11.12
C ALA A 86 2.06 15.37 10.95
N GLU A 87 0.73 15.41 10.90
CA GLU A 87 -0.09 14.21 10.66
C GLU A 87 0.22 13.58 9.29
N GLN A 88 0.40 14.41 8.26
CA GLN A 88 0.79 13.93 6.94
C GLN A 88 2.17 13.28 6.95
N GLU A 89 3.12 13.81 7.72
CA GLU A 89 4.45 13.23 7.88
C GLU A 89 4.42 11.91 8.66
N GLU A 90 3.64 11.81 9.75
CA GLU A 90 3.48 10.57 10.50
C GLU A 90 2.99 9.43 9.61
N VAL A 91 2.02 9.73 8.75
CA VAL A 91 1.52 8.76 7.79
C VAL A 91 2.53 8.46 6.70
N ARG A 92 3.24 9.47 6.21
CA ARG A 92 4.30 9.26 5.23
C ARG A 92 5.35 8.30 5.81
N GLN A 93 5.73 8.48 7.06
CA GLN A 93 6.61 7.56 7.78
C GLN A 93 5.95 6.17 7.89
N LEU A 94 4.69 6.04 8.29
CA LEU A 94 4.00 4.75 8.33
C LEU A 94 4.04 4.00 6.99
N VAL A 95 3.82 4.71 5.88
CA VAL A 95 3.80 4.11 4.53
C VAL A 95 5.20 3.76 4.04
N LEU A 96 6.20 4.59 4.34
CA LEU A 96 7.57 4.46 3.83
C LEU A 96 8.54 3.77 4.81
N ASP A 97 8.14 3.49 6.04
CA ASP A 97 9.01 2.90 7.07
C ASP A 97 9.31 1.44 6.78
N ASP A 98 10.54 1.16 6.34
CA ASP A 98 11.03 -0.18 6.02
C ASP A 98 10.99 -1.15 7.22
N ALA A 99 10.83 -0.66 8.46
CA ALA A 99 10.71 -1.47 9.67
C ALA A 99 9.26 -1.88 10.02
N TRP A 100 8.25 -1.29 9.39
CA TRP A 100 6.86 -1.64 9.65
C TRP A 100 6.56 -3.06 9.14
N THR A 101 6.20 -3.93 10.06
CA THR A 101 5.81 -5.31 9.75
C THR A 101 4.30 -5.46 9.92
N TRP A 102 3.71 -6.20 8.99
CA TRP A 102 2.31 -6.58 9.06
C TRP A 102 2.03 -7.25 10.43
N PRO A 103 0.99 -6.85 11.19
CA PRO A 103 0.47 -7.74 12.21
C PRO A 103 -0.02 -8.98 11.47
N VAL A 104 0.64 -10.12 11.67
CA VAL A 104 0.28 -11.39 11.04
C VAL A 104 -1.18 -11.68 11.39
N LEU A 105 -2.08 -11.32 10.50
CA LEU A 105 -3.40 -11.91 10.46
C LEU A 105 -3.15 -13.34 10.02
N ASP A 106 -3.26 -14.27 10.96
CA ASP A 106 -3.28 -15.70 10.68
C ASP A 106 -4.31 -15.94 9.58
N CYS A 107 -3.83 -16.11 8.34
CA CYS A 107 -4.64 -16.55 7.21
C CYS A 107 -5.05 -18.04 7.37
N GLU A 108 -4.78 -18.66 8.51
CA GLU A 108 -5.22 -20.01 8.84
C GLU A 108 -6.47 -19.98 9.72
N HIS A 109 -7.59 -19.46 9.21
CA HIS A 109 -8.88 -19.96 9.66
C HIS A 109 -9.97 -19.86 8.60
N ARG A 110 -10.12 -21.00 7.90
CA ARG A 110 -11.36 -21.64 7.43
C ARG A 110 -11.29 -22.04 5.95
N ALA A 111 -10.55 -23.11 5.72
CA ALA A 111 -10.78 -24.02 4.61
C ALA A 111 -10.92 -25.46 5.13
N THR A 112 -11.98 -25.70 5.91
CA THR A 112 -12.66 -27.00 6.09
C THR A 112 -14.05 -26.62 6.63
N GLY A 113 -15.16 -26.72 5.90
CA GLY A 113 -15.53 -27.75 4.93
C GLY A 113 -16.31 -28.83 5.67
N THR A 114 -17.62 -28.61 5.83
CA THR A 114 -18.73 -29.54 6.12
C THR A 114 -18.53 -30.65 7.15
#